data_AF-A0A174ZUP6-F1
#
_entry.id   AF-A0A174ZUP6-F1
#
_cell.length_a   1.000
_cell.length_b   1.000
_cell.length_c   1.000
_cell.angle_alpha   90.00
_cell.angle_beta   90.00
_cell.angle_gamma   90.00
#
_symmetry.space_group_name_H-M   'P 1'
#
loop_
_entity.id
_entity.type
_entity.pdbx_description
1 polymer ?
#
loop_
_entity_poly.entity_id
_entity_poly.type
_entity_poly.pdbx_seq_one_letter_code
_entity_poly.pdbx_strand_id
1 'polypeptide(L)'
;MEDTIKIELLTPLTGTFLPNEMEQDWEEEDYNDFEEEQVFFEGDDLTEYASVIQEKIAEYNRVGHDDDRTDNLMDYFDGSAAIKEKVVSAVPSVKESDGVLYGCTTLELKEYLEAEELSELCEYLTGQYSDGWGEGFEQQEIPVEGGELCIHFWRPIDFEFQQAKSEVSKEKSEKQENPVNVPKRLKMQLLGMDGNVFAVMARASKLLQENGQGQEAKEMIARVQKSENYYQALHIISEYVETELSASSQNDTKPPKKRGKEECR
;
A
#
# COMPACT_ATOMS: atom_id res chain seq x y z
N MET A 1 1.28 -10.41 -28.43
CA MET A 1 1.08 -9.66 -27.19
C MET A 1 2.36 -9.84 -26.42
N GLU A 2 3.08 -8.75 -26.21
CA GLU A 2 4.21 -8.76 -25.28
C GLU A 2 3.62 -9.02 -23.89
N ASP A 3 4.18 -9.98 -23.17
CA ASP A 3 3.77 -10.25 -21.79
C ASP A 3 4.25 -9.06 -20.94
N THR A 4 3.32 -8.20 -20.54
CA THR A 4 3.59 -7.06 -19.65
C THR A 4 3.37 -7.45 -18.19
N ILE A 5 4.20 -6.90 -17.32
CA ILE A 5 4.13 -7.07 -15.87
C ILE A 5 3.25 -5.96 -15.32
N LYS A 6 2.26 -6.32 -14.51
CA LYS A 6 1.41 -5.35 -13.80
C LYS A 6 1.80 -5.28 -12.34
N ILE A 7 2.05 -4.07 -11.87
CA ILE A 7 2.37 -3.76 -10.48
C ILE A 7 1.43 -2.66 -10.02
N GLU A 8 0.92 -2.76 -8.79
CA GLU A 8 0.13 -1.71 -8.16
C GLU A 8 0.95 -1.13 -7.02
N LEU A 9 1.11 0.19 -7.02
CA LEU A 9 1.76 0.93 -5.96
C LEU A 9 0.68 1.67 -5.15
N LEU A 10 0.56 1.32 -3.88
CA LEU A 10 -0.41 1.86 -2.92
C LEU A 10 0.21 2.99 -2.10
N THR A 11 -0.58 4.02 -1.83
CA THR A 11 -0.22 5.13 -0.94
C THR A 11 -1.39 5.43 0.00
N PRO A 12 -1.13 5.94 1.22
CA PRO A 12 -2.21 6.38 2.10
C PRO A 12 -3.09 7.43 1.42
N LEU A 13 -4.42 7.25 1.48
CA LEU A 13 -5.41 8.21 0.97
C LEU A 13 -6.02 9.01 2.11
N THR A 14 -6.49 10.22 1.83
CA THR A 14 -7.09 11.12 2.81
C THR A 14 -8.17 11.93 2.15
N GLY A 15 -9.12 12.44 2.94
CA GLY A 15 -10.08 13.40 2.44
C GLY A 15 -10.46 14.45 3.46
N THR A 16 -11.00 15.55 2.95
CA THR A 16 -11.66 16.59 3.74
C THR A 16 -13.13 16.62 3.34
N PHE A 17 -14.02 16.33 4.27
CA PHE A 17 -15.45 16.43 4.09
C PHE A 17 -15.96 17.78 4.60
N LEU A 18 -16.70 18.48 3.75
CA LEU A 18 -17.34 19.75 4.03
C LEU A 18 -18.86 19.52 4.10
N PRO A 19 -19.48 19.52 5.28
CA PRO A 19 -20.92 19.33 5.39
C PRO A 19 -21.68 20.52 4.78
N ASN A 20 -22.84 20.25 4.18
CA ASN A 20 -23.75 21.30 3.75
C ASN A 20 -24.12 22.17 4.96
N GLU A 21 -24.19 23.49 4.79
CA GLU A 21 -24.71 24.39 5.82
C GLU A 21 -26.07 23.86 6.29
N MET A 22 -26.16 23.50 7.57
CA MET A 22 -27.47 23.23 8.18
C MET A 22 -28.31 24.49 7.99
N GLU A 23 -29.49 24.38 7.37
CA GLU A 23 -30.48 25.47 7.38
C GLU A 23 -30.72 25.82 8.86
N GLN A 24 -30.08 26.90 9.31
CA GLN A 24 -30.27 27.41 10.66
C GLN A 24 -31.71 27.86 10.77
N ASP A 25 -32.51 27.15 11.55
CA ASP A 25 -33.73 27.71 12.12
C ASP A 25 -33.30 28.98 12.89
N TRP A 26 -33.74 30.13 12.41
CA TRP A 26 -33.30 31.50 12.75
C TRP A 26 -33.60 31.96 14.20
N GLU A 27 -33.35 31.14 15.22
CA GLU A 27 -33.44 31.57 16.61
C GLU A 27 -32.24 31.09 17.42
N GLU A 28 -31.09 31.75 17.25
CA GLU A 28 -30.36 32.40 18.35
C GLU A 28 -29.08 33.08 17.84
N GLU A 29 -29.05 34.42 17.98
CA GLU A 29 -27.86 35.24 17.79
C GLU A 29 -26.82 34.89 18.87
N ASP A 30 -25.80 34.12 18.53
CA ASP A 30 -24.50 34.27 19.18
C ASP A 30 -23.40 34.21 18.12
N TYR A 31 -22.58 35.26 18.09
CA TYR A 31 -21.46 35.43 17.16
C TYR A 31 -20.35 34.44 17.53
N ASN A 32 -20.52 33.17 17.16
CA ASN A 32 -19.40 32.24 17.07
C ASN A 32 -18.86 32.25 15.64
N ASP A 33 -17.55 32.42 15.58
CA ASP A 33 -16.69 32.25 14.43
C ASP A 33 -17.09 30.95 13.69
N PHE A 34 -17.80 31.07 12.55
CA PHE A 34 -18.14 29.94 11.70
C PHE A 34 -16.85 29.47 11.02
N GLU A 35 -16.01 28.72 11.73
CA GLU A 35 -15.14 27.77 11.05
C GLU A 35 -16.07 26.75 10.41
N GLU A 36 -16.11 26.70 9.07
CA GLU A 36 -16.70 25.57 8.33
C GLU A 36 -16.18 24.28 8.99
N GLU A 37 -17.07 23.46 9.56
CA GLU A 37 -16.69 22.27 10.31
C GLU A 37 -16.17 21.21 9.34
N GLN A 38 -14.91 21.34 8.94
CA GLN A 38 -14.21 20.41 8.06
C GLN A 38 -13.90 19.14 8.83
N VAL A 39 -14.40 18.01 8.33
CA VAL A 39 -14.14 16.69 8.91
C VAL A 39 -13.02 16.02 8.12
N PHE A 40 -12.00 15.57 8.82
CA PHE A 40 -10.88 14.85 8.21
C PHE A 40 -11.19 13.35 8.13
N PHE A 41 -11.00 12.76 6.95
CA PHE A 41 -11.21 11.34 6.68
C PHE A 41 -9.89 10.63 6.38
N GLU A 42 -9.70 9.48 7.03
CA GLU A 42 -8.65 8.52 6.73
C GLU A 42 -9.13 7.46 5.73
N GLY A 43 -8.23 6.58 5.28
CA GLY A 43 -8.54 5.64 4.21
C GLY A 43 -9.71 4.70 4.52
N ASP A 44 -9.91 4.32 5.78
CA ASP A 44 -11.05 3.51 6.22
C ASP A 44 -12.38 4.28 6.12
N ASP A 45 -12.40 5.55 6.53
CA ASP A 45 -13.57 6.44 6.37
C ASP A 45 -13.96 6.61 4.89
N LEU A 46 -12.97 6.62 3.99
CA LEU A 46 -13.20 6.83 2.55
C LEU A 46 -13.76 5.61 1.81
N THR A 47 -13.80 4.44 2.45
CA THR A 47 -14.26 3.19 1.79
C THR A 47 -15.71 3.28 1.31
N GLU A 48 -16.59 3.97 2.04
CA GLU A 48 -17.99 4.16 1.64
C GLU A 48 -18.14 5.04 0.39
N TYR A 49 -17.15 5.90 0.11
CA TYR A 49 -17.10 6.80 -1.04
C TYR A 49 -16.29 6.24 -2.21
N ALA A 50 -15.70 5.04 -2.08
CA ALA A 50 -14.75 4.47 -3.04
C ALA A 50 -15.27 4.48 -4.50
N SER A 51 -16.56 4.19 -4.71
CA SER A 51 -17.16 4.20 -6.05
C SER A 51 -17.19 5.59 -6.67
N VAL A 52 -17.57 6.62 -5.89
CA VAL A 52 -17.67 8.00 -6.38
C VAL A 52 -16.28 8.58 -6.59
N ILE A 53 -15.33 8.29 -5.69
CA ILE A 53 -13.92 8.67 -5.82
C ILE A 53 -13.33 8.06 -7.09
N GLN A 54 -13.54 6.76 -7.32
CA GLN A 54 -13.06 6.06 -8.51
C GLN A 54 -13.67 6.63 -9.80
N GLU A 55 -14.95 6.99 -9.79
CA GLU A 55 -15.61 7.63 -10.93
C GLU A 55 -15.02 9.01 -11.22
N LYS A 56 -14.80 9.83 -10.18
CA LYS A 56 -14.19 11.15 -10.32
C LYS A 56 -12.79 11.09 -10.89
N ILE A 57 -11.96 10.14 -10.42
CA ILE A 57 -10.62 9.91 -10.96
C ILE A 57 -10.71 9.48 -12.42
N ALA A 58 -11.64 8.58 -12.77
CA ALA A 58 -11.82 8.14 -14.15
C ALA A 58 -12.31 9.26 -15.07
N GLU A 59 -13.13 10.19 -14.57
CA GLU A 59 -13.52 11.40 -15.29
C GLU A 59 -12.31 12.30 -15.54
N TYR A 60 -11.52 12.58 -14.49
CA TYR A 60 -10.35 13.44 -14.60
C TYR A 60 -9.30 12.85 -15.53
N ASN A 61 -9.03 11.55 -15.42
CA ASN A 61 -8.10 10.84 -16.30
C ASN A 61 -8.56 10.84 -17.78
N ARG A 62 -9.78 11.26 -18.13
CA ARG A 62 -10.19 11.42 -19.54
C ARG A 62 -10.03 12.86 -20.03
N VAL A 63 -9.77 13.83 -19.15
CA VAL A 63 -9.65 15.24 -19.52
C VAL A 63 -8.48 15.41 -20.49
N GLY A 64 -8.73 16.04 -21.64
CA GLY A 64 -7.72 16.22 -22.69
C GLY A 64 -7.65 15.10 -23.73
N HIS A 65 -8.45 14.04 -23.60
CA HIS A 65 -8.57 12.96 -24.57
C HIS A 65 -9.98 12.91 -25.20
N ASP A 66 -10.05 12.92 -26.54
CA ASP A 66 -11.31 12.83 -27.30
C ASP A 66 -11.83 11.37 -27.44
N ASP A 67 -11.07 10.39 -26.96
CA ASP A 67 -11.36 8.95 -27.01
C ASP A 67 -11.37 8.31 -25.60
N ASP A 68 -11.61 6.99 -25.51
CA ASP A 68 -11.58 6.23 -24.24
C ASP A 68 -10.15 6.10 -23.63
N ARG A 69 -9.19 6.93 -24.06
CA ARG A 69 -7.85 6.93 -23.45
C ARG A 69 -7.90 7.54 -22.07
N THR A 70 -7.18 6.90 -21.17
CA THR A 70 -6.90 7.40 -19.83
C THR A 70 -5.56 8.11 -19.83
N ASP A 71 -5.46 9.14 -19.00
CA ASP A 71 -4.25 9.89 -18.76
C ASP A 71 -3.16 8.93 -18.26
N ASN A 72 -2.07 8.89 -19.02
CA ASN A 72 -0.93 8.04 -18.76
C ASN A 72 0.22 8.94 -18.33
N LEU A 73 0.63 8.84 -17.07
CA LEU A 73 1.63 9.75 -16.52
C LEU A 73 2.99 9.61 -17.22
N MET A 74 3.24 8.45 -17.82
CA MET A 74 4.45 8.23 -18.58
C MET A 74 4.55 9.11 -19.83
N ASP A 75 3.45 9.69 -20.32
CA ASP A 75 3.44 10.64 -21.44
C ASP A 75 4.10 11.98 -21.05
N TYR A 76 4.12 12.31 -19.75
CA TYR A 76 4.73 13.52 -19.20
C TYR A 76 6.07 13.28 -18.51
N PHE A 77 6.42 12.01 -18.26
CA PHE A 77 7.68 11.66 -17.61
C PHE A 77 8.89 12.17 -18.42
N ASP A 78 9.75 12.99 -17.81
CA ASP A 78 10.93 13.59 -18.45
C ASP A 78 12.26 13.03 -17.93
N GLY A 79 12.21 12.08 -17.00
CA GLY A 79 13.37 11.40 -16.42
C GLY A 79 14.08 10.41 -17.35
N SER A 80 14.74 9.42 -16.75
CA SER A 80 15.70 8.56 -17.42
C SER A 80 15.10 7.75 -18.58
N ALA A 81 15.89 7.61 -19.66
CA ALA A 81 15.48 6.87 -20.85
C ALA A 81 15.21 5.38 -20.54
N ALA A 82 15.90 4.80 -19.56
CA ALA A 82 15.69 3.43 -19.14
C ALA A 82 14.26 3.22 -18.62
N ILE A 83 13.75 4.12 -17.76
CA ILE A 83 12.37 4.05 -17.28
C ILE A 83 11.38 4.18 -18.45
N LYS A 84 11.62 5.10 -19.39
CA LYS A 84 10.76 5.28 -20.58
C LYS A 84 10.69 4.04 -21.48
N GLU A 85 11.78 3.29 -21.55
CA GLU A 85 11.83 2.06 -22.34
C GLU A 85 11.09 0.92 -21.63
N LYS A 86 11.19 0.86 -20.30
CA LYS A 86 10.67 -0.21 -19.43
C LYS A 86 9.20 -0.04 -19.04
N VAL A 87 8.77 1.18 -18.72
CA VAL A 87 7.40 1.47 -18.26
C VAL A 87 6.52 1.78 -19.47
N VAL A 88 5.48 0.97 -19.65
CA VAL A 88 4.45 1.15 -20.70
C VAL A 88 3.44 2.19 -20.26
N SER A 89 2.93 2.08 -19.04
CA SER A 89 1.95 3.02 -18.49
C SER A 89 2.04 3.14 -16.98
N ALA A 90 1.61 4.30 -16.48
CA ALA A 90 1.38 4.56 -15.07
C ALA A 90 0.02 5.27 -14.96
N VAL A 91 -0.95 4.63 -14.30
CA VAL A 91 -2.33 5.12 -14.25
C VAL A 91 -2.82 5.24 -12.79
N PRO A 92 -3.12 6.46 -12.30
CA PRO A 92 -3.71 6.68 -10.99
C PRO A 92 -5.15 6.16 -10.87
N SER A 93 -5.49 5.71 -9.67
CA SER A 93 -6.75 5.08 -9.27
C SER A 93 -6.83 5.02 -7.74
N VAL A 94 -7.89 4.41 -7.20
CA VAL A 94 -7.96 3.99 -5.79
C VAL A 94 -8.12 2.49 -5.67
N LYS A 95 -7.66 1.92 -4.56
CA LYS A 95 -7.82 0.49 -4.27
C LYS A 95 -8.11 0.24 -2.80
N GLU A 96 -9.16 -0.53 -2.53
CA GLU A 96 -9.46 -0.99 -1.19
C GLU A 96 -8.62 -2.22 -0.84
N SER A 97 -8.01 -2.24 0.34
CA SER A 97 -7.34 -3.40 0.91
C SER A 97 -7.56 -3.43 2.42
N ASP A 98 -7.99 -4.58 2.94
CA ASP A 98 -8.20 -4.79 4.38
C ASP A 98 -9.12 -3.74 5.05
N GLY A 99 -10.13 -3.23 4.32
CA GLY A 99 -11.08 -2.23 4.81
C GLY A 99 -10.54 -0.80 4.85
N VAL A 100 -9.44 -0.53 4.16
CA VAL A 100 -8.84 0.81 4.00
C VAL A 100 -8.74 1.12 2.51
N LEU A 101 -9.18 2.30 2.10
CA LEU A 101 -9.01 2.81 0.74
C LEU A 101 -7.64 3.49 0.60
N TYR A 102 -6.90 3.09 -0.42
CA TYR A 102 -5.57 3.60 -0.75
C TYR A 102 -5.60 4.35 -2.08
N GLY A 103 -4.72 5.33 -2.22
CA GLY A 103 -4.31 5.79 -3.53
C GLY A 103 -3.54 4.68 -4.23
N CYS A 104 -3.76 4.48 -5.52
CA CYS A 104 -3.17 3.37 -6.26
C CYS A 104 -2.69 3.84 -7.64
N THR A 105 -1.42 3.62 -7.95
CA THR A 105 -0.90 3.75 -9.32
C THR A 105 -0.67 2.36 -9.90
N THR A 106 -1.38 2.03 -10.97
CA THR A 106 -1.15 0.79 -11.73
C THR A 106 -0.05 1.04 -12.75
N LEU A 107 1.07 0.35 -12.59
CA LEU A 107 2.18 0.32 -13.53
C LEU A 107 2.05 -0.88 -14.46
N GLU A 108 2.18 -0.64 -15.76
CA GLU A 108 2.42 -1.67 -16.75
C GLU A 108 3.86 -1.58 -17.22
N LEU A 109 4.62 -2.67 -17.07
CA LEU A 109 6.05 -2.73 -17.35
C LEU A 109 6.36 -3.80 -18.40
N LYS A 110 7.36 -3.54 -19.25
CA LYS A 110 7.97 -4.56 -20.12
C LYS A 110 8.95 -5.44 -19.35
N GLU A 111 9.62 -4.84 -18.37
CA GLU A 111 10.58 -5.50 -17.48
C GLU A 111 10.60 -4.80 -16.11
N TYR A 112 11.09 -5.49 -15.09
CA TYR A 112 11.21 -4.92 -13.75
C TYR A 112 12.16 -3.72 -13.74
N LEU A 113 11.83 -2.73 -12.91
CA LEU A 113 12.69 -1.58 -12.66
C LEU A 113 13.74 -1.95 -11.63
N GLU A 114 14.95 -1.45 -11.85
CA GLU A 114 16.02 -1.46 -10.84
C GLU A 114 15.65 -0.53 -9.67
N ALA A 115 16.34 -0.67 -8.55
CA ALA A 115 16.02 0.11 -7.34
C ALA A 115 16.10 1.63 -7.59
N GLU A 116 17.13 2.08 -8.30
CA GLU A 116 17.33 3.49 -8.63
C GLU A 116 16.25 4.00 -9.60
N GLU A 117 15.84 3.16 -10.56
CA GLU A 117 14.79 3.48 -11.54
C GLU A 117 13.41 3.56 -10.87
N LEU A 118 13.12 2.63 -9.95
CA LEU A 118 11.89 2.65 -9.17
C LEU A 118 11.86 3.87 -8.24
N SER A 119 12.99 4.22 -7.61
CA SER A 119 13.08 5.41 -6.77
C SER A 119 12.79 6.69 -7.57
N GLU A 120 13.42 6.84 -8.74
CA GLU A 120 13.17 7.97 -9.64
C GLU A 120 11.70 8.03 -10.09
N LEU A 121 11.11 6.88 -10.44
CA LEU A 121 9.69 6.83 -10.81
C LEU A 121 8.79 7.21 -9.62
N CYS A 122 9.06 6.71 -8.41
CA CYS A 122 8.31 7.07 -7.21
C CYS A 122 8.45 8.55 -6.85
N GLU A 123 9.63 9.16 -7.04
CA GLU A 123 9.83 10.60 -6.86
C GLU A 123 8.96 11.40 -7.85
N TYR A 124 8.94 10.98 -9.12
CA TYR A 124 8.06 11.56 -10.13
C TYR A 124 6.58 11.43 -9.76
N LEU A 125 6.12 10.22 -9.41
CA LEU A 125 4.74 9.97 -9.01
C LEU A 125 4.34 10.74 -7.75
N THR A 126 5.27 10.92 -6.81
CA THR A 126 5.06 11.76 -5.61
C THR A 126 4.84 13.22 -5.99
N GLY A 127 5.67 13.76 -6.87
CA GLY A 127 5.51 15.13 -7.37
C GLY A 127 4.15 15.31 -8.02
N GLN A 128 3.77 14.37 -8.87
CA GLN A 128 2.48 14.46 -9.53
C GLN A 128 1.27 14.24 -8.59
N TYR A 129 1.38 13.38 -7.57
CA TYR A 129 0.38 13.26 -6.50
C TYR A 129 0.22 14.60 -5.79
N SER A 130 1.34 15.25 -5.42
CA SER A 130 1.35 16.55 -4.77
C SER A 130 0.73 17.68 -5.61
N ASP A 131 0.76 17.55 -6.93
CA ASP A 131 0.20 18.53 -7.86
C ASP A 131 -1.27 18.23 -8.22
N GLY A 132 -1.85 17.12 -7.74
CA GLY A 132 -3.19 16.65 -8.13
C GLY A 132 -3.30 16.38 -9.63
N TRP A 133 -2.25 15.80 -10.21
CA TRP A 133 -2.00 15.57 -11.63
C TRP A 133 -2.34 16.68 -12.61
N GLY A 134 -1.37 17.59 -12.77
CA GLY A 134 -1.39 18.61 -13.80
C GLY A 134 -2.03 19.93 -13.37
N GLU A 135 -2.21 20.13 -12.05
CA GLU A 135 -2.63 21.36 -11.35
C GLU A 135 -4.09 21.41 -10.83
N GLY A 136 -4.71 20.33 -10.32
CA GLY A 136 -5.96 20.56 -9.57
C GLY A 136 -6.90 19.42 -9.21
N PHE A 137 -6.58 18.15 -9.44
CA PHE A 137 -7.46 17.05 -9.02
C PHE A 137 -7.81 17.12 -7.53
N GLU A 138 -6.82 17.35 -6.65
CA GLU A 138 -7.02 17.45 -5.20
C GLU A 138 -7.87 18.66 -4.79
N GLN A 139 -8.11 19.60 -5.71
CA GLN A 139 -8.95 20.80 -5.50
C GLN A 139 -10.36 20.64 -6.05
N GLN A 140 -10.74 19.45 -6.53
CA GLN A 140 -12.09 19.21 -7.04
C GLN A 140 -12.97 18.56 -5.98
N GLU A 141 -13.90 19.35 -5.46
CA GLU A 141 -14.98 18.89 -4.60
C GLU A 141 -15.83 17.82 -5.32
N ILE A 142 -16.04 16.70 -4.62
CA ILE A 142 -16.92 15.62 -5.04
C ILE A 142 -18.23 15.79 -4.26
N PRO A 143 -19.36 16.09 -4.92
CA PRO A 143 -20.63 16.17 -4.22
C PRO A 143 -21.05 14.77 -3.74
N VAL A 144 -21.28 14.63 -2.44
CA VAL A 144 -21.69 13.40 -1.79
C VAL A 144 -22.94 13.64 -0.94
N GLU A 145 -23.51 12.59 -0.35
CA GLU A 145 -24.65 12.76 0.54
C GLU A 145 -24.24 13.59 1.77
N GLY A 146 -24.91 14.72 1.99
CA GLY A 146 -24.69 15.56 3.17
C GLY A 146 -23.59 16.62 3.04
N GLY A 147 -22.85 16.68 1.92
CA GLY A 147 -21.78 17.66 1.74
C GLY A 147 -20.91 17.42 0.51
N GLU A 148 -19.70 17.96 0.56
CA GLU A 148 -18.68 17.86 -0.48
C GLU A 148 -17.42 17.20 0.07
N LEU A 149 -16.76 16.37 -0.74
CA LEU A 149 -15.56 15.62 -0.35
C LEU A 149 -14.38 15.98 -1.26
N CYS A 150 -13.29 16.45 -0.68
CA CYS A 150 -12.01 16.66 -1.36
C CYS A 150 -11.08 15.49 -1.04
N ILE A 151 -10.44 14.90 -2.07
CA ILE A 151 -9.54 13.76 -1.91
C ILE A 151 -8.09 14.21 -2.09
N HIS A 152 -7.25 13.79 -1.14
CA HIS A 152 -5.83 14.08 -1.12
C HIS A 152 -5.07 12.76 -1.27
N PHE A 153 -4.26 12.66 -2.30
CA PHE A 153 -3.39 11.53 -2.53
C PHE A 153 -2.00 11.75 -1.95
N TRP A 154 -1.58 13.00 -1.76
CA TRP A 154 -0.29 13.31 -1.16
C TRP A 154 -0.41 13.77 0.29
N ARG A 155 0.60 13.43 1.11
CA ARG A 155 0.77 14.00 2.46
C ARG A 155 2.26 14.33 2.70
N PRO A 156 2.57 15.38 3.50
CA PRO A 156 3.94 15.72 3.83
C PRO A 156 4.60 14.79 4.87
N ILE A 157 3.82 13.94 5.56
CA ILE A 157 4.28 13.06 6.64
C ILE A 157 3.76 11.64 6.37
N ASP A 158 4.60 10.63 6.61
CA ASP A 158 4.30 9.20 6.48
C ASP A 158 3.78 8.76 5.10
N PHE A 159 4.24 9.44 4.05
CA PHE A 159 3.93 9.10 2.66
C PHE A 159 4.99 8.15 2.08
N GLU A 160 4.60 6.93 1.75
CA GLU A 160 5.47 5.94 1.12
C GLU A 160 4.64 5.05 0.18
N PHE A 161 5.23 4.69 -0.96
CA PHE A 161 4.65 3.70 -1.86
C PHE A 161 4.83 2.28 -1.32
N GLN A 162 3.74 1.51 -1.33
CA GLN A 162 3.72 0.12 -0.95
C GLN A 162 3.22 -0.72 -2.12
N GLN A 163 4.00 -1.70 -2.57
CA GLN A 163 3.49 -2.60 -3.60
C GLN A 163 2.31 -3.42 -3.06
N ALA A 164 1.18 -3.43 -3.77
CA ALA A 164 0.03 -4.24 -3.39
C ALA A 164 0.44 -5.72 -3.34
N LYS A 165 0.01 -6.42 -2.29
CA LYS A 165 0.18 -7.87 -2.21
C LYS A 165 -0.60 -8.48 -3.38
N SER A 166 0.08 -9.22 -4.24
CA SER A 166 -0.57 -9.88 -5.36
C SER A 166 -1.65 -10.84 -4.82
N GLU A 167 -2.91 -10.55 -5.11
CA GLU A 167 -3.99 -11.52 -4.98
C GLU A 167 -3.79 -12.57 -6.07
N VAL A 168 -2.87 -13.50 -5.83
CA VAL A 168 -2.82 -14.73 -6.60
C VAL A 168 -4.10 -15.48 -6.25
N SER A 169 -5.07 -15.33 -7.16
CA SER A 169 -6.23 -16.20 -7.32
C SER A 169 -5.95 -17.59 -6.73
N LYS A 170 -6.74 -17.94 -5.71
CA LYS A 170 -6.80 -19.28 -5.13
C LYS A 170 -7.41 -20.25 -6.13
N GLU A 171 -6.82 -20.43 -7.31
CA GLU A 171 -7.23 -21.48 -8.23
C GLU A 171 -6.01 -22.19 -8.82
N LYS A 172 -5.78 -23.37 -8.24
CA LYS A 172 -5.05 -24.53 -8.78
C LYS A 172 -3.53 -24.37 -8.98
N SER A 173 -2.83 -24.64 -7.89
CA SER A 173 -1.56 -25.40 -7.95
C SER A 173 -1.65 -26.63 -7.05
N GLU A 174 -2.67 -27.47 -7.28
CA GLU A 174 -2.47 -28.92 -7.08
C GLU A 174 -1.57 -29.40 -8.21
N LYS A 175 -0.26 -29.45 -7.97
CA LYS A 175 0.60 -30.57 -8.35
C LYS A 175 2.03 -30.38 -7.85
N GLN A 176 2.40 -31.35 -7.01
CA GLN A 176 3.75 -31.80 -6.68
C GLN A 176 4.48 -31.00 -5.60
N GLU A 177 4.05 -31.29 -4.37
CA GLU A 177 4.95 -31.45 -3.23
C GLU A 177 6.18 -32.29 -3.62
N ASN A 178 7.37 -31.72 -3.44
CA ASN A 178 8.54 -32.49 -3.05
C ASN A 178 8.90 -32.03 -1.63
N PRO A 179 8.86 -32.91 -0.61
CA PRO A 179 9.04 -32.51 0.77
C PRO A 179 10.54 -32.35 1.05
N VAL A 180 11.06 -31.12 0.90
CA VAL A 180 12.37 -30.77 1.48
C VAL A 180 12.10 -30.24 2.88
N ASN A 181 12.33 -31.12 3.85
CA ASN A 181 12.41 -30.92 5.30
C ASN A 181 12.69 -29.46 5.71
N VAL A 182 11.64 -28.70 6.09
CA VAL A 182 11.77 -27.34 6.62
C VAL A 182 12.15 -27.45 8.11
N PRO A 183 13.37 -27.02 8.53
CA PRO A 183 13.73 -26.98 9.94
C PRO A 183 12.90 -25.91 10.66
N LYS A 184 12.65 -26.12 11.95
CA LYS A 184 11.91 -25.21 12.83
C LYS A 184 12.55 -23.82 12.81
N ARG A 185 11.87 -22.82 12.23
CA ARG A 185 12.41 -21.46 12.06
C ARG A 185 12.58 -20.80 13.43
N LEU A 186 13.73 -20.18 13.65
CA LEU A 186 14.09 -19.54 14.92
C LEU A 186 13.59 -18.09 14.93
N LYS A 187 13.04 -17.65 16.06
CA LYS A 187 12.49 -16.29 16.19
C LYS A 187 13.58 -15.24 16.40
N MET A 188 13.53 -14.17 15.61
CA MET A 188 14.46 -13.05 15.61
C MET A 188 13.69 -11.72 15.68
N GLN A 189 14.00 -10.91 16.69
CA GLN A 189 13.41 -9.59 16.86
C GLN A 189 14.03 -8.58 15.88
N LEU A 190 13.18 -7.87 15.13
CA LEU A 190 13.58 -6.81 14.21
C LEU A 190 13.24 -5.40 14.72
N LEU A 191 12.14 -5.26 15.45
CA LEU A 191 11.66 -3.97 15.95
C LEU A 191 12.62 -3.35 16.97
N GLY A 192 12.92 -2.06 16.78
CA GLY A 192 13.81 -1.29 17.66
C GLY A 192 15.31 -1.53 17.45
N MET A 193 15.68 -2.24 16.38
CA MET A 193 17.08 -2.51 16.04
C MET A 193 17.47 -1.92 14.68
N ASP A 194 18.78 -1.80 14.41
CA ASP A 194 19.30 -1.32 13.13
C ASP A 194 18.72 -2.14 11.96
N GLY A 195 18.01 -1.44 11.07
CA GLY A 195 17.32 -1.99 9.91
C GLY A 195 18.23 -2.26 8.72
N ASN A 196 19.52 -1.90 8.77
CA ASN A 196 20.45 -2.21 7.69
C ASN A 196 20.50 -3.74 7.44
N VAL A 197 20.33 -4.16 6.18
CA VAL A 197 20.30 -5.58 5.77
C VAL A 197 21.53 -6.36 6.24
N PHE A 198 22.71 -5.74 6.28
CA PHE A 198 23.91 -6.39 6.76
C PHE A 198 23.87 -6.61 8.28
N ALA A 199 23.26 -5.69 9.03
CA ALA A 199 23.02 -5.85 10.46
C ALA A 199 21.95 -6.93 10.73
N VAL A 200 20.87 -6.96 9.95
CA VAL A 200 19.82 -7.98 10.00
C VAL A 200 20.38 -9.37 9.68
N MET A 201 21.17 -9.50 8.61
CA MET A 201 21.85 -10.72 8.21
C MET A 201 22.83 -11.21 9.28
N ALA A 202 23.62 -10.32 9.87
CA ALA A 202 24.57 -10.67 10.93
C ALA A 202 23.87 -11.24 12.17
N ARG A 203 22.73 -10.66 12.56
CA ARG A 203 21.90 -11.17 13.67
C ARG A 203 21.31 -12.54 13.35
N ALA A 204 20.75 -12.72 12.16
CA ALA A 204 20.17 -13.99 11.72
C ALA A 204 21.24 -15.10 11.67
N SER A 205 22.43 -14.80 11.15
CA SER A 205 23.53 -15.76 11.07
C SER A 205 24.02 -16.19 12.46
N LYS A 206 24.15 -15.23 13.40
CA LYS A 206 24.52 -15.53 14.79
C LYS A 206 23.49 -16.42 15.47
N LEU A 207 22.19 -16.13 15.29
CA LEU A 207 21.09 -16.92 15.85
C LEU A 207 21.10 -18.37 15.35
N LEU A 208 21.31 -18.56 14.04
CA LEU A 208 21.41 -19.89 13.43
C LEU A 208 22.64 -20.66 13.94
N GLN A 209 23.80 -20.01 14.07
CA GLN A 209 25.02 -20.63 14.58
C GLN A 209 24.89 -21.07 16.05
N GLU A 210 24.28 -20.24 16.91
CA GLU A 210 24.04 -20.55 18.33
C GLU A 210 23.11 -21.77 18.52
N ASN A 211 22.29 -22.08 17.52
CA ASN A 211 21.37 -23.22 17.51
C ASN A 211 21.89 -24.42 16.70
N GLY A 212 23.17 -24.41 16.31
CA GLY A 212 23.79 -25.52 15.58
C GLY A 212 23.48 -25.57 14.07
N GLN A 213 22.79 -24.57 13.53
CA GLN A 213 22.42 -24.44 12.10
C GLN A 213 23.48 -23.64 11.32
N GLY A 214 24.75 -23.99 11.51
CA GLY A 214 25.87 -23.26 10.90
C GLY A 214 25.94 -23.40 9.38
N GLN A 215 25.33 -24.44 8.80
CA GLN A 215 25.31 -24.65 7.35
C GLN A 215 24.26 -23.76 6.67
N GLU A 216 23.08 -23.66 7.28
CA GLU A 216 21.97 -22.79 6.88
C GLU A 216 22.37 -21.31 6.98
N ALA A 217 23.13 -20.94 8.03
CA ALA A 217 23.67 -19.59 8.16
C ALA A 217 24.60 -19.21 6.99
N LYS A 218 25.44 -20.15 6.53
CA LYS A 218 26.34 -19.93 5.39
C LYS A 218 25.58 -19.84 4.07
N GLU A 219 24.57 -20.68 3.90
CA GLU A 219 23.71 -20.66 2.72
C GLU A 219 22.91 -19.37 2.63
N MET A 220 22.31 -18.94 3.74
CA MET A 220 21.60 -17.66 3.85
C MET A 220 22.51 -16.49 3.48
N ILE A 221 23.73 -16.41 4.04
CA ILE A 221 24.69 -15.35 3.70
C ILE A 221 25.04 -15.40 2.21
N ALA A 222 25.30 -16.57 1.63
CA ALA A 222 25.65 -16.70 0.23
C ALA A 222 24.50 -16.29 -0.70
N ARG A 223 23.25 -16.51 -0.30
CA ARG A 223 22.05 -16.08 -1.03
C ARG A 223 21.82 -14.58 -0.89
N VAL A 224 21.99 -14.02 0.31
CA VAL A 224 21.91 -12.56 0.55
C VAL A 224 23.03 -11.81 -0.17
N GLN A 225 24.24 -12.36 -0.29
CA GLN A 225 25.31 -11.72 -1.06
C GLN A 225 25.04 -11.70 -2.58
N LYS A 226 24.12 -12.55 -3.05
CA LYS A 226 23.66 -12.61 -4.44
C LYS A 226 22.35 -11.86 -4.64
N SER A 227 21.77 -11.28 -3.59
CA SER A 227 20.55 -10.50 -3.73
C SER A 227 20.88 -9.13 -4.31
N GLU A 228 20.04 -8.68 -5.21
CA GLU A 228 20.21 -7.45 -5.99
C GLU A 228 19.61 -6.25 -5.25
N ASN A 229 18.75 -6.47 -4.25
CA ASN A 229 18.17 -5.41 -3.43
C ASN A 229 17.89 -5.83 -1.98
N TYR A 230 17.64 -4.82 -1.15
CA TYR A 230 17.36 -4.94 0.29
C TYR A 230 16.18 -5.88 0.60
N TYR A 231 15.11 -5.83 -0.20
CA TYR A 231 13.91 -6.64 0.04
C TYR A 231 14.12 -8.12 -0.31
N GLN A 232 14.83 -8.41 -1.38
CA GLN A 232 15.22 -9.77 -1.74
C GLN A 232 16.13 -10.37 -0.67
N ALA A 233 17.06 -9.58 -0.12
CA ALA A 233 17.86 -9.99 1.01
C ALA A 233 17.02 -10.27 2.27
N LEU A 234 16.07 -9.39 2.61
CA LEU A 234 15.16 -9.60 3.73
C LEU A 234 14.28 -10.84 3.55
N HIS A 235 13.77 -11.06 2.33
CA HIS A 235 12.97 -12.23 2.00
C HIS A 235 13.79 -13.51 2.21
N ILE A 236 15.02 -13.55 1.67
CA ILE A 236 15.95 -14.66 1.87
C ILE A 236 16.19 -14.88 3.37
N ILE A 237 16.47 -13.84 4.15
CA ILE A 237 16.68 -13.97 5.60
C ILE A 237 15.42 -14.53 6.30
N SER A 238 14.23 -14.08 5.90
CA SER A 238 12.95 -14.55 6.45
C SER A 238 12.65 -16.03 6.16
N GLU A 239 13.31 -16.63 5.17
CA GLU A 239 13.19 -18.07 4.91
C GLU A 239 13.88 -18.93 5.99
N TYR A 240 14.93 -18.39 6.62
CA TYR A 240 15.75 -19.10 7.61
C TYR A 240 15.41 -18.73 9.06
N VAL A 241 14.90 -17.52 9.31
CA VAL A 241 14.52 -17.05 10.64
C VAL A 241 13.10 -16.46 10.62
N GLU A 242 12.31 -16.84 11.61
CA GLU A 242 11.01 -16.21 11.89
C GLU A 242 11.25 -14.84 12.50
N THR A 243 10.50 -13.83 12.07
CA THR A 243 10.54 -12.49 12.67
C THR A 243 9.14 -12.10 13.11
N GLU A 244 9.02 -11.06 13.94
CA GLU A 244 7.71 -10.53 14.33
C GLU A 244 6.88 -10.02 13.12
N LEU A 245 7.49 -9.92 11.92
CA LEU A 245 6.85 -9.57 10.66
C LEU A 245 6.44 -10.80 9.83
N SER A 246 6.93 -12.01 10.17
CA SER A 246 6.46 -13.25 9.54
C SER A 246 5.12 -13.64 10.15
N ALA A 247 4.08 -13.72 9.30
CA ALA A 247 2.68 -13.84 9.68
C ALA A 247 2.43 -14.73 10.90
N SER A 248 1.92 -14.12 11.97
CA SER A 248 1.39 -14.81 13.15
C SER A 248 0.11 -15.55 12.77
N SER A 249 0.28 -16.77 12.23
CA SER A 249 -0.82 -17.72 12.15
C SER A 249 -1.26 -18.10 13.56
N GLN A 250 -2.46 -17.63 13.91
CA GLN A 250 -3.36 -18.05 14.99
C GLN A 250 -2.95 -17.75 16.45
N ASN A 251 -3.82 -16.99 17.12
CA ASN A 251 -4.35 -17.40 18.42
C ASN A 251 -5.87 -17.20 18.41
N ASP A 252 -6.58 -18.29 18.13
CA ASP A 252 -7.98 -18.49 18.49
C ASP A 252 -8.13 -18.42 20.02
N THR A 253 -8.57 -17.29 20.56
CA THR A 253 -9.19 -17.23 21.89
C THR A 253 -10.71 -17.18 21.74
N LYS A 254 -11.31 -18.38 21.81
CA LYS A 254 -12.76 -18.61 21.92
C LYS A 254 -13.42 -17.66 22.93
N PRO A 255 -14.61 -17.11 22.63
CA PRO A 255 -15.42 -16.45 23.65
C PRO A 255 -15.95 -17.49 24.67
N PRO A 256 -16.02 -17.15 25.97
CA PRO A 256 -16.52 -18.08 26.97
C PRO A 256 -18.03 -18.26 26.85
N LYS A 257 -18.46 -19.53 26.73
CA LYS A 257 -19.86 -19.96 26.92
C LYS A 257 -20.32 -19.61 28.34
N LYS A 258 -21.25 -18.67 28.50
CA LYS A 258 -22.09 -18.60 29.71
C LYS A 258 -23.30 -19.52 29.56
N ARG A 259 -23.28 -20.60 30.35
CA ARG A 259 -24.42 -21.47 30.63
C ARG A 259 -25.43 -20.71 31.50
N GLY A 260 -26.72 -20.93 31.22
CA GLY A 260 -27.82 -20.37 32.00
C GLY A 260 -28.05 -21.05 33.35
N LYS A 261 -28.78 -20.30 34.19
CA LYS A 261 -29.62 -20.60 35.38
C LYS A 261 -29.56 -19.35 36.26
N GLU A 262 -30.62 -18.81 36.86
CA GLU A 262 -31.82 -19.43 37.40
C GLU A 262 -32.85 -18.30 37.66
N GLU A 263 -34.14 -18.63 37.52
CA GLU A 263 -35.25 -17.86 38.10
C GLU A 263 -35.08 -17.75 39.63
N CYS A 264 -35.41 -16.59 40.19
CA CYS A 264 -35.91 -16.49 41.55
C CYS A 264 -36.86 -15.30 41.65
N ARG A 265 -38.15 -15.65 41.82
CA ARG A 265 -39.27 -14.96 42.47
C ARG A 265 -39.12 -13.48 42.83
#